data_AF-A0A957HMH5-F1
#
_entry.id   AF-A0A957HMH5-F1
#
_cell.length_a   1.000
_cell.length_b   1.000
_cell.length_c   1.000
_cell.angle_alpha   90.00
_cell.angle_beta   90.00
_cell.angle_gamma   90.00
#
_symmetry.space_group_name_H-M   'P 1'
#
loop_
_entity.id
_entity.type
_entity.pdbx_description
1 polymer ?
#
loop_
_entity_poly.entity_id
_entity_poly.type
_entity_poly.pdbx_seq_one_letter_code
_entity_poly.pdbx_strand_id
1 'polypeptide(L)'
;GAPKEAFDRFGHKFNLAQPLADLIDATKSIVDDQRTDGAVVFNAVTNWPVETVAPANQNIVYIEVWEPYVWFEDLHLLVTQAQVAGSGKPVVLAAYIDPAWEPNMRLMDAIIFASGGGRIELGEQVGVLADPYFPKYKPMTAELAEVMRRNYDFYVRYQDVIGPRTRDATPDYLRRIQVESVSTSPSQRQDKVWPIVRESDGVTAVSLINMLGIEQIQWEKEVPNAPRALGETAVTISGVENEISHIWFATPDSEDISPQLLDYTISQEANQKAITFTIPSLSYWDLIVIEWAH
;
A
#
# COMPACT_ATOMS: atom_id res chain seq x y z
N GLY A 1 -10.42 5.60 -18.28
CA GLY A 1 -11.01 4.52 -19.11
C GLY A 1 -11.00 4.91 -20.58
N ALA A 2 -11.27 3.98 -21.50
CA ALA A 2 -11.48 4.29 -22.91
C ALA A 2 -12.89 4.88 -23.13
N PRO A 3 -13.09 5.77 -24.14
CA PRO A 3 -12.08 6.30 -25.06
C PRO A 3 -11.15 7.35 -24.40
N LYS A 4 -9.93 7.52 -24.93
CA LYS A 4 -8.94 8.52 -24.46
C LYS A 4 -8.90 9.80 -25.29
N GLU A 5 -9.50 9.76 -26.47
CA GLU A 5 -9.59 10.86 -27.42
C GLU A 5 -11.05 10.98 -27.88
N ALA A 6 -11.48 12.20 -28.20
CA ALA A 6 -12.82 12.49 -28.66
C ALA A 6 -12.79 13.52 -29.80
N PHE A 7 -13.95 13.75 -30.41
CA PHE A 7 -14.15 14.80 -31.40
C PHE A 7 -15.17 15.80 -30.86
N ASP A 8 -14.90 17.09 -31.04
CA ASP A 8 -15.88 18.13 -30.73
C ASP A 8 -17.00 18.17 -31.79
N ARG A 9 -17.99 19.04 -31.59
CA ARG A 9 -19.11 19.23 -32.52
C ARG A 9 -18.68 19.73 -33.92
N PHE A 10 -17.45 20.19 -34.08
CA PHE A 10 -16.87 20.67 -35.34
C PHE A 10 -15.96 19.62 -35.99
N GLY A 11 -15.81 18.44 -35.36
CA GLY A 11 -14.96 17.36 -35.85
C GLY A 11 -13.47 17.53 -35.51
N HIS A 12 -13.11 18.42 -34.58
CA HIS A 12 -11.73 18.52 -34.11
C HIS A 12 -11.45 17.44 -33.07
N LYS A 13 -10.38 16.67 -33.29
CA LYS A 13 -9.90 15.65 -32.36
C LYS A 13 -9.20 16.30 -31.17
N PHE A 14 -9.47 15.83 -29.95
CA PHE A 14 -8.79 16.28 -28.73
C PHE A 14 -8.58 15.14 -27.73
N ASN A 15 -7.59 15.31 -26.85
CA ASN A 15 -7.31 14.40 -25.74
C ASN A 15 -8.26 14.68 -24.56
N LEU A 16 -8.85 13.64 -23.98
CA LEU A 16 -9.85 13.77 -22.91
C LEU A 16 -9.24 14.07 -21.53
N ALA A 17 -7.93 13.95 -21.32
CA ALA A 17 -7.31 14.10 -20.01
C ALA A 17 -7.56 15.47 -19.36
N GLN A 18 -7.28 16.58 -20.07
CA GLN A 18 -7.51 17.92 -19.53
C GLN A 18 -9.00 18.23 -19.32
N PRO A 19 -9.90 17.94 -20.29
CA PRO A 19 -11.34 18.10 -20.07
C PRO A 19 -11.89 17.31 -18.87
N LEU A 20 -11.33 16.14 -18.55
CA LEU A 20 -11.71 15.39 -17.36
C LEU A 20 -11.25 16.09 -16.06
N ALA A 21 -10.04 16.66 -16.03
CA ALA A 21 -9.58 17.45 -14.89
C ALA A 21 -10.45 18.71 -14.70
N ASP A 22 -10.76 19.43 -15.77
CA ASP A 22 -11.61 20.61 -15.75
C ASP A 22 -13.04 20.25 -15.24
N LEU A 23 -13.55 19.08 -15.63
CA LEU A 23 -14.84 18.56 -15.14
C LEU A 23 -14.80 18.28 -13.63
N ILE A 24 -13.71 17.70 -13.12
CA ILE A 24 -13.54 17.45 -11.68
C ILE A 24 -13.56 18.75 -10.90
N ASP A 25 -12.83 19.77 -11.36
CA ASP A 25 -12.76 21.08 -10.73
C ASP A 25 -14.11 21.79 -10.73
N ALA A 26 -14.79 21.80 -11.88
CA ALA A 26 -16.14 22.38 -11.99
C ALA A 26 -17.14 21.64 -11.08
N THR A 27 -17.05 20.32 -11.00
CA THR A 27 -17.89 19.51 -10.12
C THR A 27 -17.62 19.82 -8.66
N LYS A 28 -16.34 19.94 -8.27
CA LYS A 28 -15.96 20.28 -6.89
C LYS A 28 -16.49 21.65 -6.47
N SER A 29 -16.37 22.67 -7.33
CA SER A 29 -16.92 24.00 -7.06
C SER A 29 -18.42 23.94 -6.77
N ILE A 30 -19.19 23.19 -7.58
CA ILE A 30 -20.63 23.03 -7.37
C ILE A 30 -20.92 22.27 -6.07
N VAL A 31 -20.16 21.21 -5.79
CA VAL A 31 -20.36 20.41 -4.57
C VAL A 31 -20.08 21.25 -3.32
N ASP A 32 -19.02 22.05 -3.32
CA ASP A 32 -18.67 22.92 -2.19
C ASP A 32 -19.73 24.01 -1.95
N ASP A 33 -20.32 24.55 -3.02
CA ASP A 33 -21.41 25.54 -2.92
C ASP A 33 -22.72 24.93 -2.38
N GLN A 34 -22.96 23.64 -2.59
CA GLN A 34 -24.23 22.97 -2.29
C GLN A 34 -24.20 22.07 -1.06
N ARG A 35 -23.01 21.61 -0.65
CA ARG A 35 -22.83 20.59 0.40
C ARG A 35 -21.60 20.87 1.25
N THR A 36 -21.83 21.13 2.54
CA THR A 36 -20.75 21.41 3.52
C THR A 36 -19.77 20.24 3.71
N ASP A 37 -20.21 19.00 3.47
CA ASP A 37 -19.44 17.76 3.64
C ASP A 37 -19.27 16.98 2.32
N GLY A 38 -19.50 17.63 1.19
CA GLY A 38 -19.47 16.99 -0.11
C GLY A 38 -18.06 16.56 -0.53
N ALA A 39 -17.93 15.32 -0.99
CA ALA A 39 -16.71 14.79 -1.57
C ALA A 39 -16.88 14.55 -3.08
N VAL A 40 -15.82 14.83 -3.83
CA VAL A 40 -15.69 14.49 -5.25
C VAL A 40 -14.58 13.47 -5.41
N VAL A 41 -14.88 12.38 -6.11
CA VAL A 41 -13.94 11.31 -6.43
C VAL A 41 -14.09 10.98 -7.90
N PHE A 42 -12.98 10.83 -8.61
CA PHE A 42 -12.98 10.44 -10.02
C PHE A 42 -12.24 9.12 -10.20
N ASN A 43 -12.86 8.18 -10.92
CA ASN A 43 -12.24 6.89 -11.20
C ASN A 43 -11.26 6.98 -12.40
N ALA A 44 -9.96 7.00 -12.09
CA ALA A 44 -8.88 6.90 -13.07
C ALA A 44 -8.65 5.43 -13.49
N VAL A 45 -9.58 4.88 -14.28
CA VAL A 45 -9.52 3.48 -14.74
C VAL A 45 -8.18 3.19 -15.45
N THR A 46 -7.50 2.14 -14.98
CA THR A 46 -6.16 1.70 -15.44
C THR A 46 -5.12 2.80 -15.29
N ASN A 47 -5.17 3.56 -14.20
CA ASN A 47 -4.26 4.66 -13.89
C ASN A 47 -4.28 5.82 -14.91
N TRP A 48 -5.21 5.84 -15.87
CA TRP A 48 -5.30 6.91 -16.86
C TRP A 48 -6.53 7.79 -16.60
N PRO A 49 -6.39 9.14 -16.65
CA PRO A 49 -5.18 9.95 -16.85
C PRO A 49 -4.63 10.51 -15.54
N VAL A 50 -4.05 9.67 -14.67
CA VAL A 50 -3.73 10.05 -13.27
C VAL A 50 -2.84 11.29 -13.20
N GLU A 51 -1.89 11.47 -14.13
CA GLU A 51 -0.97 12.59 -14.14
C GLU A 51 -1.67 13.93 -14.35
N THR A 52 -2.85 13.92 -14.98
CA THR A 52 -3.66 15.11 -15.24
C THR A 52 -4.78 15.29 -14.22
N VAL A 53 -5.41 14.19 -13.77
CA VAL A 53 -6.58 14.28 -12.87
C VAL A 53 -6.22 14.26 -11.39
N ALA A 54 -5.10 13.65 -10.99
CA ALA A 54 -4.69 13.62 -9.58
C ALA A 54 -4.47 15.04 -8.99
N PRO A 55 -3.88 16.01 -9.73
CA PRO A 55 -3.81 17.40 -9.26
C PRO A 55 -5.18 18.09 -9.10
N ALA A 56 -6.19 17.74 -9.90
CA ALA A 56 -7.52 18.36 -9.88
C ALA A 56 -8.22 18.22 -8.51
N ASN A 57 -9.21 19.05 -8.20
CA ASN A 57 -9.82 19.23 -6.88
C ASN A 57 -10.75 18.07 -6.41
N GLN A 58 -10.40 16.83 -6.70
CA GLN A 58 -10.96 15.65 -6.04
C GLN A 58 -10.35 15.43 -4.64
N ASN A 59 -11.12 14.82 -3.74
CA ASN A 59 -10.75 14.62 -2.33
C ASN A 59 -9.75 13.48 -2.13
N ILE A 60 -9.86 12.42 -2.95
CA ILE A 60 -8.95 11.29 -2.99
C ILE A 60 -8.69 10.94 -4.46
N VAL A 61 -7.54 10.34 -4.74
CA VAL A 61 -7.29 9.75 -6.06
C VAL A 61 -7.80 8.31 -6.04
N TYR A 62 -8.75 7.99 -6.91
CA TYR A 62 -9.31 6.65 -7.02
C TYR A 62 -8.85 5.99 -8.32
N ILE A 63 -8.30 4.79 -8.23
CA ILE A 63 -7.82 4.03 -9.39
C ILE A 63 -8.48 2.66 -9.41
N GLU A 64 -9.28 2.41 -10.44
CA GLU A 64 -9.70 1.05 -10.78
C GLU A 64 -8.59 0.34 -11.57
N VAL A 65 -8.01 -0.69 -10.97
CA VAL A 65 -6.81 -1.36 -11.48
C VAL A 65 -7.17 -2.44 -12.49
N TRP A 66 -6.49 -2.42 -13.63
CA TRP A 66 -6.64 -3.39 -14.72
C TRP A 66 -5.28 -3.64 -15.39
N GLU A 67 -5.23 -4.60 -16.31
CA GLU A 67 -4.08 -4.80 -17.21
C GLU A 67 -3.63 -3.46 -17.84
N PRO A 68 -2.32 -3.14 -17.83
CA PRO A 68 -1.18 -4.02 -17.55
C PRO A 68 -0.69 -4.09 -16.10
N TYR A 69 -1.38 -3.45 -15.15
CA TYR A 69 -0.97 -3.37 -13.75
C TYR A 69 -1.39 -4.59 -12.93
N VAL A 70 -0.81 -5.74 -13.27
CA VAL A 70 -1.22 -7.05 -12.76
C VAL A 70 -0.27 -7.66 -11.74
N TRP A 71 0.89 -7.06 -11.51
CA TRP A 71 1.93 -7.56 -10.59
C TRP A 71 1.75 -6.98 -9.19
N PHE A 72 2.06 -7.73 -8.13
CA PHE A 72 2.01 -7.21 -6.75
C PHE A 72 2.78 -5.89 -6.58
N GLU A 73 3.93 -5.74 -7.25
CA GLU A 73 4.74 -4.52 -7.25
C GLU A 73 4.02 -3.32 -7.88
N ASP A 74 3.09 -3.55 -8.80
CA ASP A 74 2.31 -2.48 -9.42
C ASP A 74 1.37 -1.81 -8.42
N LEU A 75 0.89 -2.52 -7.39
CA LEU A 75 0.00 -1.96 -6.37
C LEU A 75 0.71 -0.86 -5.57
N HIS A 76 1.96 -1.10 -5.16
CA HIS A 76 2.80 -0.09 -4.53
C HIS A 76 3.07 1.08 -5.48
N LEU A 77 3.44 0.77 -6.74
CA LEU A 77 3.74 1.77 -7.76
C LEU A 77 2.57 2.72 -8.00
N LEU A 78 1.35 2.17 -8.16
CA LEU A 78 0.14 2.95 -8.39
C LEU A 78 -0.17 3.89 -7.22
N VAL A 79 -0.03 3.41 -5.99
CA VAL A 79 -0.23 4.23 -4.79
C VAL A 79 0.78 5.37 -4.73
N THR A 80 2.08 5.07 -4.81
CA THR A 80 3.12 6.07 -4.60
C THR A 80 3.18 7.09 -5.74
N GLN A 81 3.00 6.66 -6.99
CA GLN A 81 2.96 7.57 -8.14
C GLN A 81 1.73 8.49 -8.10
N ALA A 82 0.56 7.97 -7.73
CA ALA A 82 -0.65 8.76 -7.63
C ALA A 82 -0.60 9.75 -6.45
N GLN A 83 0.03 9.38 -5.32
CA GLN A 83 0.31 10.30 -4.23
C GLN A 83 1.20 11.46 -4.70
N VAL A 84 2.30 11.16 -5.42
CA VAL A 84 3.19 12.20 -5.98
C VAL A 84 2.44 13.10 -6.96
N ALA A 85 1.73 12.54 -7.93
CA ALA A 85 0.96 13.30 -8.92
C ALA A 85 -0.15 14.14 -8.26
N GLY A 86 -0.78 13.61 -7.21
CA GLY A 86 -1.84 14.28 -6.44
C GLY A 86 -1.35 15.22 -5.35
N SER A 87 -0.04 15.49 -5.26
CA SER A 87 0.56 16.33 -4.20
C SER A 87 0.20 15.87 -2.78
N GLY A 88 0.29 14.55 -2.53
CA GLY A 88 0.04 13.93 -1.23
C GLY A 88 -1.41 13.56 -0.93
N LYS A 89 -2.32 13.66 -1.90
CA LYS A 89 -3.71 13.19 -1.73
C LYS A 89 -3.75 11.69 -1.37
N PRO A 90 -4.65 11.26 -0.49
CA PRO A 90 -4.90 9.84 -0.27
C PRO A 90 -5.27 9.13 -1.57
N VAL A 91 -4.78 7.92 -1.73
CA VAL A 91 -5.03 7.08 -2.90
C VAL A 91 -5.82 5.85 -2.48
N VAL A 92 -6.87 5.52 -3.22
CA VAL A 92 -7.68 4.31 -3.02
C VAL A 92 -7.68 3.48 -4.30
N LEU A 93 -7.33 2.21 -4.19
CA LEU A 93 -7.38 1.27 -5.31
C LEU A 93 -8.66 0.42 -5.25
N ALA A 94 -9.28 0.23 -6.41
CA ALA A 94 -10.20 -0.88 -6.65
C ALA A 94 -9.47 -1.98 -7.41
N ALA A 95 -9.19 -3.09 -6.74
CA ALA A 95 -8.54 -4.26 -7.31
C ALA A 95 -9.32 -5.50 -6.87
N TYR A 96 -10.15 -6.00 -7.79
CA TYR A 96 -11.16 -7.03 -7.50
C TYR A 96 -10.52 -8.42 -7.40
N ILE A 97 -10.84 -9.16 -6.35
CA ILE A 97 -10.30 -10.50 -6.12
C ILE A 97 -11.35 -11.41 -5.49
N ASP A 98 -11.27 -12.71 -5.77
CA ASP A 98 -12.13 -13.70 -5.13
C ASP A 98 -11.72 -13.89 -3.66
N PRO A 99 -12.63 -13.81 -2.67
CA PRO A 99 -12.30 -14.08 -1.27
C PRO A 99 -11.84 -15.51 -1.01
N ALA A 100 -12.09 -16.46 -1.92
CA ALA A 100 -11.48 -17.79 -1.83
C ALA A 100 -9.95 -17.76 -1.98
N TRP A 101 -9.38 -16.69 -2.53
CA TRP A 101 -7.95 -16.48 -2.70
C TRP A 101 -7.38 -15.64 -1.54
N GLU A 102 -7.54 -16.14 -0.31
CA GLU A 102 -7.08 -15.45 0.92
C GLU A 102 -5.61 -15.00 0.86
N PRO A 103 -4.64 -15.80 0.34
CA PRO A 103 -3.26 -15.32 0.21
C PRO A 103 -3.14 -14.07 -0.67
N ASN A 104 -3.92 -13.97 -1.76
CA ASN A 104 -3.95 -12.77 -2.59
C ASN A 104 -4.48 -11.58 -1.79
N MET A 105 -5.63 -11.72 -1.12
CA MET A 105 -6.24 -10.65 -0.34
C MET A 105 -5.26 -10.08 0.70
N ARG A 106 -4.67 -10.94 1.51
CA ARG A 106 -3.76 -10.52 2.59
C ARG A 106 -2.48 -9.85 2.05
N LEU A 107 -1.91 -10.37 0.96
CA LEU A 107 -0.73 -9.75 0.32
C LEU A 107 -1.07 -8.41 -0.34
N MET A 108 -2.21 -8.31 -1.03
CA MET A 108 -2.66 -7.08 -1.67
C MET A 108 -2.87 -5.97 -0.63
N ASP A 109 -3.57 -6.28 0.47
CA ASP A 109 -3.82 -5.33 1.55
C ASP A 109 -2.54 -4.90 2.24
N ALA A 110 -1.68 -5.86 2.60
CA ALA A 110 -0.39 -5.55 3.22
C ALA A 110 0.44 -4.60 2.35
N ILE A 111 0.51 -4.83 1.03
CA ILE A 111 1.26 -3.98 0.10
C ILE A 111 0.60 -2.60 -0.04
N ILE A 112 -0.72 -2.54 -0.25
CA ILE A 112 -1.45 -1.28 -0.47
C ILE A 112 -1.38 -0.41 0.79
N PHE A 113 -1.64 -0.97 1.96
CA PHE A 113 -1.61 -0.27 3.24
C PHE A 113 -0.20 0.16 3.63
N ALA A 114 0.80 -0.71 3.47
CA ALA A 114 2.21 -0.35 3.70
C ALA A 114 2.70 0.75 2.76
N SER A 115 2.11 0.86 1.56
CA SER A 115 2.41 1.93 0.60
C SER A 115 1.70 3.26 0.92
N GLY A 116 0.86 3.28 1.96
CA GLY A 116 0.05 4.44 2.35
C GLY A 116 -1.22 4.65 1.53
N GLY A 117 -1.68 3.62 0.83
CA GLY A 117 -2.93 3.60 0.09
C GLY A 117 -4.06 2.94 0.87
N GLY A 118 -5.29 3.11 0.39
CA GLY A 118 -6.44 2.34 0.82
C GLY A 118 -6.94 1.42 -0.30
N ARG A 119 -7.81 0.47 0.06
CA ARG A 119 -8.45 -0.44 -0.89
C ARG A 119 -9.96 -0.39 -0.69
N ILE A 120 -10.71 -0.20 -1.76
CA ILE A 120 -12.16 -0.40 -1.74
C ILE A 120 -12.44 -1.86 -2.07
N GLU A 121 -12.85 -2.64 -1.07
CA GLU A 121 -13.10 -4.06 -1.28
C GLU A 121 -14.22 -4.63 -0.40
N LEU A 122 -14.50 -4.05 0.76
CA LEU A 122 -15.48 -4.59 1.70
C LEU A 122 -16.83 -3.85 1.57
N GLY A 123 -17.92 -4.59 1.62
CA GLY A 123 -19.27 -4.02 1.57
C GLY A 123 -20.37 -5.03 1.85
N GLU A 124 -21.60 -4.53 1.99
CA GLU A 124 -22.80 -5.35 2.21
C GLU A 124 -22.67 -6.30 3.43
N GLN A 125 -23.19 -7.51 3.34
CA GLN A 125 -23.24 -8.52 4.41
C GLN A 125 -21.90 -9.24 4.59
N VAL A 126 -20.85 -8.50 4.97
CA VAL A 126 -19.48 -9.05 5.15
C VAL A 126 -18.94 -9.63 3.81
N GLY A 127 -19.21 -8.90 2.73
CA GLY A 127 -18.83 -9.28 1.37
C GLY A 127 -17.57 -8.60 0.88
N VAL A 128 -16.95 -9.23 -0.12
CA VAL A 128 -15.79 -8.72 -0.87
C VAL A 128 -16.19 -8.40 -2.31
N LEU A 129 -15.77 -7.24 -2.80
CA LEU A 129 -15.90 -6.81 -4.19
C LEU A 129 -15.00 -7.65 -5.10
N ALA A 130 -15.55 -8.75 -5.61
CA ALA A 130 -14.86 -9.69 -6.49
C ALA A 130 -15.08 -9.41 -8.00
N ASP A 131 -15.84 -8.36 -8.36
CA ASP A 131 -16.19 -7.99 -9.73
C ASP A 131 -16.45 -6.46 -9.79
N PRO A 132 -16.13 -5.78 -10.91
CA PRO A 132 -16.45 -4.35 -11.10
C PRO A 132 -17.95 -4.05 -11.03
N TYR A 133 -18.80 -5.03 -11.27
CA TYR A 133 -20.23 -4.93 -10.98
C TYR A 133 -20.48 -5.33 -9.53
N PHE A 134 -20.45 -4.34 -8.63
CA PHE A 134 -20.47 -4.54 -7.16
C PHE A 134 -21.56 -5.49 -6.62
N PRO A 135 -22.78 -5.58 -7.20
CA PRO A 135 -23.76 -6.58 -6.77
C PRO A 135 -23.32 -8.05 -6.91
N LYS A 136 -22.24 -8.34 -7.64
CA LYS A 136 -21.58 -9.66 -7.68
C LYS A 136 -20.51 -9.82 -6.60
N TYR A 137 -20.58 -9.08 -5.51
CA TYR A 137 -19.75 -9.34 -4.33
C TYR A 137 -19.88 -10.80 -3.89
N LYS A 138 -18.83 -11.31 -3.25
CA LYS A 138 -18.79 -12.68 -2.73
C LYS A 138 -18.67 -12.65 -1.21
N PRO A 139 -19.36 -13.54 -0.48
CA PRO A 139 -19.25 -13.60 0.97
C PRO A 139 -17.88 -14.11 1.40
N MET A 140 -17.37 -13.59 2.52
CA MET A 140 -16.20 -14.17 3.19
C MET A 140 -16.60 -15.32 4.10
N THR A 141 -15.66 -16.22 4.39
CA THR A 141 -15.77 -17.12 5.54
C THR A 141 -15.66 -16.30 6.84
N ALA A 142 -16.11 -16.87 7.97
CA ALA A 142 -16.00 -16.19 9.26
C ALA A 142 -14.53 -15.97 9.66
N GLU A 143 -13.67 -16.95 9.35
CA GLU A 143 -12.25 -16.91 9.61
C GLU A 143 -11.57 -15.78 8.82
N LEU A 144 -11.88 -15.67 7.53
CA LEU A 144 -11.35 -14.59 6.68
C LEU A 144 -11.86 -13.23 7.16
N ALA A 145 -13.14 -13.12 7.53
CA ALA A 145 -13.71 -11.87 8.03
C ALA A 145 -12.97 -11.35 9.29
N GLU A 146 -12.59 -12.24 10.22
CA GLU A 146 -11.80 -11.86 11.39
C GLU A 146 -10.38 -11.41 11.02
N VAL A 147 -9.74 -12.10 10.07
CA VAL A 147 -8.42 -11.69 9.53
C VAL A 147 -8.51 -10.29 8.90
N MET A 148 -9.49 -10.06 8.04
CA MET A 148 -9.68 -8.78 7.36
C MET A 148 -10.00 -7.67 8.36
N ARG A 149 -10.84 -7.94 9.38
CA ARG A 149 -11.10 -6.98 10.46
C ARG A 149 -9.80 -6.57 11.16
N ARG A 150 -8.94 -7.53 11.53
CA ARG A 150 -7.63 -7.22 12.14
C ARG A 150 -6.72 -6.42 11.21
N ASN A 151 -6.66 -6.75 9.91
CA ASN A 151 -5.89 -5.96 8.93
C ASN A 151 -6.34 -4.50 8.87
N TYR A 152 -7.66 -4.25 8.86
CA TYR A 152 -8.21 -2.90 8.83
C TYR A 152 -8.03 -2.16 10.16
N ASP A 153 -8.23 -2.84 11.30
CA ASP A 153 -7.95 -2.28 12.64
C ASP A 153 -6.47 -1.88 12.75
N PHE A 154 -5.56 -2.72 12.23
CA PHE A 154 -4.13 -2.45 12.18
C PHE A 154 -3.81 -1.25 11.30
N TYR A 155 -4.34 -1.19 10.07
CA TYR A 155 -4.13 -0.05 9.17
C TYR A 155 -4.60 1.25 9.82
N VAL A 156 -5.79 1.28 10.41
CA VAL A 156 -6.33 2.46 11.09
C VAL A 156 -5.46 2.87 12.28
N ARG A 157 -4.98 1.90 13.08
CA ARG A 157 -4.12 2.14 14.25
C ARG A 157 -2.78 2.78 13.86
N TYR A 158 -2.17 2.32 12.77
CA TYR A 158 -0.82 2.72 12.37
C TYR A 158 -0.78 3.72 11.20
N GLN A 159 -1.92 4.20 10.70
CA GLN A 159 -1.99 5.11 9.55
C GLN A 159 -1.17 6.41 9.72
N ASP A 160 -0.85 6.83 10.94
CA ASP A 160 -0.02 8.01 11.16
C ASP A 160 1.45 7.80 10.76
N VAL A 161 1.92 6.55 10.71
CA VAL A 161 3.30 6.19 10.34
C VAL A 161 3.42 5.47 8.99
N ILE A 162 2.35 4.88 8.46
CA ILE A 162 2.34 4.26 7.12
C ILE A 162 1.37 4.89 6.13
N GLY A 163 0.38 5.65 6.60
CA GLY A 163 -0.72 6.15 5.79
C GLY A 163 -0.36 7.33 4.87
N PRO A 164 -1.37 7.95 4.24
CA PRO A 164 -1.17 8.89 3.14
C PRO A 164 -0.47 10.21 3.51
N ARG A 165 -0.36 10.53 4.80
CA ARG A 165 0.38 11.72 5.28
C ARG A 165 1.89 11.52 5.33
N THR A 166 2.35 10.28 5.18
CA THR A 166 3.78 9.95 5.16
C THR A 166 4.35 10.03 3.74
N ARG A 167 5.67 10.05 3.62
CA ARG A 167 6.39 9.99 2.35
C ARG A 167 6.85 8.56 2.07
N ASP A 168 6.76 8.13 0.81
CA ASP A 168 7.47 6.92 0.37
C ASP A 168 8.99 7.14 0.44
N ALA A 169 9.67 6.37 1.29
CA ALA A 169 11.12 6.37 1.43
C ALA A 169 11.72 5.02 1.00
N THR A 170 10.93 4.12 0.42
CA THR A 170 11.41 2.83 -0.09
C THR A 170 12.66 2.96 -0.98
N PRO A 171 12.74 3.95 -1.91
CA PRO A 171 13.95 4.17 -2.72
C PRO A 171 15.21 4.55 -1.91
N ASP A 172 15.04 5.24 -0.78
CA ASP A 172 16.16 5.71 0.08
C ASP A 172 16.77 4.55 0.89
N TYR A 173 16.04 3.45 1.04
CA TYR A 173 16.42 2.27 1.82
C TYR A 173 16.81 1.05 0.97
N LEU A 174 16.94 1.22 -0.35
CA LEU A 174 17.35 0.13 -1.25
C LEU A 174 18.66 -0.51 -0.79
N ARG A 175 18.63 -1.83 -0.59
CA ARG A 175 19.76 -2.66 -0.12
C ARG A 175 20.28 -2.32 1.28
N ARG A 176 19.64 -1.40 2.02
CA ARG A 176 20.01 -1.05 3.40
C ARG A 176 19.40 -1.98 4.43
N ILE A 177 18.23 -2.55 4.14
CA ILE A 177 17.48 -3.46 5.01
C ILE A 177 17.76 -4.91 4.60
N GLN A 178 18.24 -5.70 5.54
CA GLN A 178 18.53 -7.12 5.37
C GLN A 178 17.75 -7.92 6.42
N VAL A 179 17.18 -9.05 6.00
CA VAL A 179 16.55 -10.03 6.88
C VAL A 179 17.39 -11.30 6.80
N GLU A 180 17.70 -11.89 7.95
CA GLU A 180 18.63 -13.02 8.04
C GLU A 180 18.18 -14.20 7.17
N SER A 181 19.14 -14.79 6.44
CA SER A 181 18.94 -15.99 5.60
C SER A 181 17.91 -15.86 4.46
N VAL A 182 17.39 -14.66 4.17
CA VAL A 182 16.43 -14.43 3.08
C VAL A 182 16.80 -13.21 2.24
N SER A 183 16.36 -13.20 0.98
CA SER A 183 16.60 -12.07 0.10
C SER A 183 15.66 -10.91 0.40
N THR A 184 16.22 -9.70 0.46
CA THR A 184 15.48 -8.43 0.44
C THR A 184 15.76 -7.64 -0.85
N SER A 185 16.29 -8.30 -1.88
CA SER A 185 16.75 -7.62 -3.10
C SER A 185 15.59 -7.00 -3.88
N PRO A 186 15.67 -5.70 -4.25
CA PRO A 186 14.64 -5.05 -5.06
C PRO A 186 14.58 -5.60 -6.49
N SER A 187 15.64 -6.25 -6.98
CA SER A 187 15.66 -6.83 -8.34
C SER A 187 14.98 -8.20 -8.42
N GLN A 188 14.73 -8.83 -7.27
CA GLN A 188 14.09 -10.12 -7.17
C GLN A 188 12.58 -9.89 -6.99
N ARG A 189 11.74 -10.58 -7.77
CA ARG A 189 10.27 -10.41 -7.70
C ARG A 189 9.55 -11.48 -6.88
N GLN A 190 10.18 -12.62 -6.67
CA GLN A 190 9.64 -13.82 -6.02
C GLN A 190 10.56 -14.28 -4.90
N ASP A 191 10.04 -15.06 -3.96
CA ASP A 191 10.82 -15.71 -2.89
C ASP A 191 11.73 -14.72 -2.13
N LYS A 192 11.14 -13.59 -1.71
CA LYS A 192 11.81 -12.52 -0.97
C LYS A 192 10.98 -12.06 0.22
N VAL A 193 11.62 -11.35 1.15
CA VAL A 193 10.92 -10.40 2.01
C VAL A 193 11.07 -9.03 1.37
N TRP A 194 9.98 -8.32 1.14
CA TRP A 194 9.98 -7.02 0.49
C TRP A 194 9.79 -5.90 1.53
N PRO A 195 10.83 -5.09 1.81
CA PRO A 195 10.68 -3.91 2.64
C PRO A 195 10.00 -2.78 1.87
N ILE A 196 8.95 -2.20 2.46
CA ILE A 196 8.31 -0.94 2.04
C ILE A 196 8.52 0.06 3.17
N VAL A 197 9.07 1.24 2.86
CA VAL A 197 9.47 2.21 3.88
C VAL A 197 8.69 3.51 3.74
N ARG A 198 8.12 3.97 4.85
CA ARG A 198 7.40 5.22 4.96
C ARG A 198 8.05 6.11 6.00
N GLU A 199 8.10 7.41 5.76
CA GLU A 199 8.67 8.38 6.69
C GLU A 199 7.71 9.52 6.99
N SER A 200 7.73 9.95 8.24
CA SER A 200 7.11 11.17 8.74
C SER A 200 8.09 11.85 9.72
N ASP A 201 7.74 13.03 10.23
CA ASP A 201 8.64 13.81 11.08
C ASP A 201 9.13 12.99 12.30
N GLY A 202 10.42 12.67 12.30
CA GLY A 202 11.08 11.93 13.39
C GLY A 202 10.81 10.42 13.42
N VAL A 203 10.13 9.85 12.41
CA VAL A 203 9.76 8.43 12.39
C VAL A 203 10.04 7.78 11.04
N THR A 204 10.66 6.60 11.07
CA THR A 204 10.75 5.70 9.90
C THR A 204 9.97 4.42 10.20
N ALA A 205 8.96 4.14 9.37
CA ALA A 205 8.21 2.89 9.38
C ALA A 205 8.71 1.95 8.28
N VAL A 206 9.07 0.72 8.65
CA VAL A 206 9.50 -0.34 7.74
C VAL A 206 8.48 -1.46 7.80
N SER A 207 7.68 -1.60 6.74
CA SER A 207 6.82 -2.76 6.54
C SER A 207 7.60 -3.86 5.85
N LEU A 208 7.64 -5.05 6.45
CA LEU A 208 8.21 -6.26 5.84
C LEU A 208 7.08 -7.11 5.27
N ILE A 209 7.00 -7.21 3.95
CA ILE A 209 6.01 -8.02 3.24
C ILE A 209 6.63 -9.38 2.91
N ASN A 210 6.05 -10.45 3.43
CA ASN A 210 6.55 -11.81 3.19
C ASN A 210 6.07 -12.33 1.83
N MET A 211 7.00 -12.55 0.90
CA MET A 211 6.74 -13.18 -0.40
C MET A 211 7.53 -14.49 -0.57
N LEU A 212 8.00 -15.09 0.53
CA LEU A 212 8.74 -16.34 0.50
C LEU A 212 7.86 -17.50 0.03
N GLY A 213 8.36 -18.29 -0.92
CA GLY A 213 7.59 -19.37 -1.56
C GLY A 213 6.45 -18.92 -2.47
N ILE A 214 6.27 -17.62 -2.71
CA ILE A 214 5.26 -17.10 -3.64
C ILE A 214 5.80 -17.10 -5.06
N GLU A 215 5.37 -18.07 -5.86
CA GLU A 215 5.72 -18.19 -7.29
C GLU A 215 4.79 -17.37 -8.20
N GLN A 216 3.50 -17.32 -7.87
CA GLN A 216 2.54 -16.48 -8.58
C GLN A 216 2.66 -15.03 -8.09
N ILE A 217 3.18 -14.15 -8.94
CA ILE A 217 3.41 -12.73 -8.60
C ILE A 217 2.45 -11.77 -9.29
N GLN A 218 1.50 -12.30 -10.07
CA GLN A 218 0.39 -11.52 -10.59
C GLN A 218 -0.76 -11.60 -9.58
N TRP A 219 -1.14 -10.45 -9.00
CA TRP A 219 -2.15 -10.40 -7.94
C TRP A 219 -3.55 -10.80 -8.45
N GLU A 220 -3.81 -10.66 -9.75
CA GLU A 220 -5.09 -11.04 -10.38
C GLU A 220 -5.23 -12.55 -10.63
N LYS A 221 -4.21 -13.35 -10.31
CA LYS A 221 -4.21 -14.81 -10.44
C LYS A 221 -4.06 -15.45 -9.07
N GLU A 222 -4.70 -16.59 -8.88
CA GLU A 222 -4.67 -17.34 -7.63
C GLU A 222 -3.25 -17.64 -7.15
N VAL A 223 -2.96 -17.22 -5.92
CA VAL A 223 -1.80 -17.62 -5.13
C VAL A 223 -2.27 -18.78 -4.25
N PRO A 224 -1.87 -20.02 -4.55
CA PRO A 224 -2.49 -21.21 -3.95
C PRO A 224 -2.09 -21.44 -2.49
N ASN A 225 -0.97 -20.87 -2.05
CA ASN A 225 -0.42 -21.10 -0.72
C ASN A 225 -0.06 -19.78 -0.04
N ALA A 226 -0.21 -19.74 1.28
CA ALA A 226 0.35 -18.68 2.10
C ALA A 226 1.88 -18.58 1.92
N PRO A 227 2.49 -17.39 2.13
CA PRO A 227 3.94 -17.27 2.19
C PRO A 227 4.52 -18.20 3.25
N ARG A 228 5.74 -18.70 3.02
CA ARG A 228 6.47 -19.46 4.03
C ARG A 228 6.81 -18.53 5.20
N ALA A 229 6.18 -18.76 6.35
CA ALA A 229 6.45 -17.99 7.56
C ALA A 229 7.91 -18.15 8.02
N LEU A 230 8.46 -17.07 8.56
CA LEU A 230 9.71 -17.09 9.32
C LEU A 230 9.39 -17.10 10.82
N GLY A 231 10.17 -17.85 11.59
CA GLY A 231 10.20 -17.69 13.03
C GLY A 231 11.03 -16.48 13.42
N GLU A 232 11.61 -16.52 14.61
CA GLU A 232 12.52 -15.50 15.10
C GLU A 232 13.65 -15.26 14.09
N THR A 233 13.85 -14.00 13.67
CA THR A 233 14.85 -13.66 12.65
C THR A 233 15.44 -12.28 12.90
N ALA A 234 16.74 -12.13 12.64
CA ALA A 234 17.42 -10.85 12.76
C ALA A 234 17.16 -9.95 11.53
N VAL A 235 16.86 -8.69 11.80
CA VAL A 235 16.74 -7.63 10.79
C VAL A 235 17.86 -6.62 11.02
N THR A 236 18.59 -6.28 9.96
CA THR A 236 19.67 -5.29 10.00
C THR A 236 19.38 -4.14 9.06
N ILE A 237 19.48 -2.91 9.56
CA ILE A 237 19.36 -1.68 8.76
C ILE A 237 20.69 -0.94 8.80
N SER A 238 21.30 -0.76 7.63
CA SER A 238 22.60 -0.11 7.46
C SER A 238 22.46 1.36 7.06
N GLY A 239 23.52 2.13 7.30
CA GLY A 239 23.57 3.56 6.98
C GLY A 239 22.63 4.38 7.86
N VAL A 240 22.56 4.06 9.15
CA VAL A 240 21.76 4.82 10.12
C VAL A 240 22.58 6.00 10.63
N GLU A 241 22.12 7.23 10.42
CA GLU A 241 22.88 8.43 10.83
C GLU A 241 22.40 8.98 12.17
N ASN A 242 21.09 8.91 12.42
CA ASN A 242 20.47 9.47 13.62
C ASN A 242 20.59 8.55 14.85
N GLU A 243 20.41 9.14 16.03
CA GLU A 243 20.21 8.39 17.27
C GLU A 243 18.79 7.83 17.33
N ILE A 244 18.64 6.64 17.90
CA ILE A 244 17.35 5.93 18.01
C ILE A 244 16.82 6.13 19.42
N SER A 245 15.57 6.54 19.52
CA SER A 245 14.81 6.53 20.78
C SER A 245 14.27 5.13 21.04
N HIS A 246 13.44 4.61 20.14
CA HIS A 246 12.80 3.30 20.28
C HIS A 246 12.66 2.60 18.93
N ILE A 247 12.60 1.26 18.99
CA ILE A 247 12.17 0.41 17.87
C ILE A 247 10.95 -0.38 18.35
N TRP A 248 9.85 -0.24 17.64
CA TRP A 248 8.60 -0.94 17.92
C TRP A 248 8.30 -1.97 16.84
N PHE A 249 7.72 -3.10 17.23
CA PHE A 249 7.21 -4.15 16.36
C PHE A 249 5.70 -4.29 16.52
N ALA A 250 4.98 -4.46 15.42
CA ALA A 250 3.58 -4.83 15.41
C ALA A 250 3.24 -5.63 14.16
N THR A 251 2.23 -6.49 14.23
CA THR A 251 1.73 -7.25 13.06
C THR A 251 0.21 -7.44 13.14
N PRO A 252 -0.53 -7.42 12.01
CA PRO A 252 -1.92 -7.85 11.98
C PRO A 252 -2.09 -9.37 11.93
N ASP A 253 -0.99 -10.12 11.76
CA ASP A 253 -1.02 -11.58 11.64
C ASP A 253 -1.18 -12.29 13.00
N SER A 254 -0.98 -11.57 14.10
CA SER A 254 -1.29 -12.03 15.46
C SER A 254 -2.63 -11.48 15.97
N GLU A 255 -3.17 -12.11 17.02
CA GLU A 255 -4.40 -11.64 17.69
C GLU A 255 -4.22 -10.29 18.39
N ASP A 256 -3.00 -9.97 18.84
CA ASP A 256 -2.67 -8.68 19.44
C ASP A 256 -1.92 -7.80 18.44
N ILE A 257 -2.53 -6.66 18.09
CA ILE A 257 -1.97 -5.66 17.17
C ILE A 257 -1.22 -4.55 17.92
N SER A 258 -1.05 -4.65 19.23
CA SER A 258 -0.36 -3.66 20.07
C SER A 258 1.14 -3.62 19.76
N PRO A 259 1.78 -2.44 19.81
CA PRO A 259 3.20 -2.32 19.56
C PRO A 259 3.99 -2.95 20.71
N GLN A 260 5.05 -3.67 20.35
CA GLN A 260 5.99 -4.31 21.27
C GLN A 260 7.35 -3.64 21.11
N LEU A 261 7.99 -3.28 22.23
CA LEU A 261 9.32 -2.70 22.19
C LEU A 261 10.34 -3.77 21.83
N LEU A 262 11.23 -3.47 20.88
CA LEU A 262 12.35 -4.32 20.52
C LEU A 262 13.65 -3.78 21.11
N ASP A 263 14.43 -4.68 21.70
CA ASP A 263 15.83 -4.43 21.96
C ASP A 263 16.61 -4.43 20.64
N TYR A 264 17.65 -3.61 20.57
CA TYR A 264 18.51 -3.51 19.41
C TYR A 264 19.98 -3.35 19.80
N THR A 265 20.84 -3.69 18.86
CA THR A 265 22.28 -3.48 18.96
C THR A 265 22.74 -2.58 17.83
N ILE A 266 23.79 -1.82 18.08
CA ILE A 266 24.43 -0.96 17.08
C ILE A 266 25.82 -1.52 16.80
N SER A 267 26.13 -1.74 15.52
CA SER A 267 27.48 -1.97 15.05
C SER A 267 27.95 -0.77 14.24
N GLN A 268 29.27 -0.51 14.27
CA GLN A 268 29.89 0.55 13.49
C GLN A 268 31.15 0.02 12.82
N GLU A 269 31.10 -0.10 11.50
CA GLU A 269 32.24 -0.52 10.68
C GLU A 269 32.52 0.54 9.61
N ALA A 270 33.78 0.97 9.47
CA ALA A 270 34.20 1.93 8.44
C ALA A 270 33.31 3.20 8.34
N ASN A 271 32.91 3.77 9.49
CA ASN A 271 31.97 4.91 9.61
C ASN A 271 30.54 4.65 9.11
N GLN A 272 30.16 3.40 8.87
CA GLN A 272 28.78 3.00 8.61
C GLN A 272 28.21 2.38 9.87
N LYS A 273 27.21 3.04 10.44
CA LYS A 273 26.44 2.52 11.57
C LYS A 273 25.32 1.63 11.02
N ALA A 274 25.19 0.44 11.59
CA ALA A 274 24.09 -0.46 11.33
C ALA A 274 23.37 -0.78 12.64
N ILE A 275 22.06 -0.95 12.57
CA ILE A 275 21.23 -1.39 13.68
C ILE A 275 20.75 -2.80 13.41
N THR A 276 20.79 -3.64 14.42
CA THR A 276 20.31 -5.02 14.34
C THR A 276 19.37 -5.29 15.50
N PHE A 277 18.19 -5.80 15.18
CA PHE A 277 17.16 -6.22 16.13
C PHE A 277 16.52 -7.52 15.64
N THR A 278 15.78 -8.18 16.52
CA THR A 278 15.15 -9.47 16.22
C THR A 278 13.64 -9.31 16.23
N ILE A 279 12.97 -9.77 15.17
CA ILE A 279 11.51 -9.87 15.13
C ILE A 279 11.08 -11.29 15.53
N PRO A 280 9.94 -11.47 16.22
CA PRO A 280 9.55 -12.78 16.76
C PRO A 280 9.08 -13.76 15.68
N SER A 281 8.51 -13.26 14.59
CA SER A 281 8.04 -14.04 13.44
C SER A 281 7.71 -13.09 12.29
N LEU A 282 7.60 -13.62 11.07
CA LEU A 282 7.03 -12.93 9.92
C LEU A 282 6.12 -13.88 9.13
N SER A 283 4.82 -13.58 9.05
CA SER A 283 3.84 -14.41 8.32
C SER A 283 3.47 -13.82 6.96
N TYR A 284 2.74 -12.69 6.93
CA TYR A 284 2.42 -11.91 5.74
C TYR A 284 2.99 -10.50 5.83
N TRP A 285 2.81 -9.84 6.96
CA TRP A 285 3.17 -8.44 7.15
C TRP A 285 3.58 -8.14 8.58
N ASP A 286 4.77 -7.58 8.74
CA ASP A 286 5.17 -6.95 10.00
C ASP A 286 5.49 -5.48 9.77
N LEU A 287 5.21 -4.66 10.77
CA LEU A 287 5.57 -3.26 10.84
C LEU A 287 6.63 -3.04 11.92
N ILE A 288 7.73 -2.43 11.52
CA ILE A 288 8.74 -1.92 12.43
C ILE A 288 8.67 -0.40 12.41
N VAL A 289 8.51 0.23 13.57
CA VAL A 289 8.49 1.69 13.71
C VAL A 289 9.74 2.12 14.46
N ILE A 290 10.57 2.93 13.82
CA ILE A 290 11.79 3.49 14.41
C ILE A 290 11.53 4.95 14.73
N GLU A 291 11.58 5.30 16.01
CA GLU A 291 11.53 6.66 16.50
C GLU A 291 12.96 7.19 16.63
N TRP A 292 13.25 8.29 15.95
CA TRP A 292 14.56 8.95 16.02
C TRP A 292 14.58 9.95 17.17
N ALA A 293 15.74 10.07 17.85
CA ALA A 293 15.93 11.13 18.83
C ALA A 293 15.94 12.50 18.12
N HIS A 294 15.31 13.50 18.75
CA HIS A 294 15.26 14.89 18.28
C HIS A 294 16.58 15.64 18.49
#